data_AF-A0A376DLW5-F1
#
_entry.id   AF-A0A376DLW5-F1
#
_cell.length_a   1.000
_cell.length_b   1.000
_cell.length_c   1.000
_cell.angle_alpha   90.00
_cell.angle_beta   90.00
_cell.angle_gamma   90.00
#
_symmetry.space_group_name_H-M   'P 1'
#
loop_
_entity.id
_entity.type
_entity.pdbx_description
1 polymer ?
#
loop_
_entity_poly.entity_id
_entity_poly.type
_entity_poly.pdbx_seq_one_letter_code
_entity_poly.pdbx_strand_id
1 'polypeptide(L)'
;MYLKQLYFAEVTGAFSEHGYCYFQAYLFAKNDDGMYSYLDKIDSVIDHSSMDVTKATMKKGSEMVSDFIRKNISKKAAETNHYTLDDIKNFDNIEKQKLALYNSETLKDGLYKNYESFKNQQPDKEIVNPKFYGKSSKIIKIYEMTDGKEKEVKKNDNYAVVYQGIPYLYVPVENLFTKTEKRDGDFYLIGKIKGTAKTGNVMTATVFFGIVGGLIAASPASYPFELKVDYLNGAFIPIKEVEKQ
;
A
#
# COMPACT_ATOMS: atom_id res chain seq x y z
N MET A 1 -11.33 11.28 15.10
CA MET A 1 -10.91 10.28 14.10
C MET A 1 -9.97 10.97 13.13
N TYR A 2 -8.82 10.37 12.86
CA TYR A 2 -7.95 10.76 11.76
C TYR A 2 -8.24 9.83 10.58
N LEU A 3 -8.87 10.37 9.55
CA LEU A 3 -9.22 9.63 8.35
C LEU A 3 -8.04 9.64 7.38
N LYS A 4 -7.47 8.46 7.10
CA LYS A 4 -6.33 8.33 6.20
C LYS A 4 -6.77 8.06 4.76
N GLN A 5 -7.68 7.10 4.58
CA GLN A 5 -8.28 6.79 3.28
C GLN A 5 -9.74 6.37 3.44
N LEU A 6 -10.60 6.90 2.57
CA LEU A 6 -11.95 6.41 2.35
C LEU A 6 -12.27 6.59 0.87
N TYR A 7 -12.48 5.50 0.16
CA TYR A 7 -12.92 5.57 -1.22
C TYR A 7 -13.79 4.37 -1.59
N PHE A 8 -14.67 4.62 -2.54
CA PHE A 8 -15.58 3.65 -3.12
C PHE A 8 -15.20 3.47 -4.58
N ALA A 9 -15.22 2.23 -5.06
CA ALA A 9 -14.94 1.96 -6.46
C ALA A 9 -15.83 0.84 -6.98
N GLU A 10 -16.11 0.86 -8.27
CA GLU A 10 -16.84 -0.17 -8.99
C GLU A 10 -16.00 -0.68 -10.14
N VAL A 11 -15.97 -2.00 -10.29
CA VAL A 11 -15.30 -2.68 -11.38
C VAL A 11 -16.33 -3.55 -12.09
N THR A 12 -16.69 -3.11 -13.30
CA THR A 12 -17.53 -3.89 -14.21
C THR A 12 -16.64 -4.77 -15.09
N GLY A 13 -16.82 -6.08 -14.98
CA GLY A 13 -16.26 -7.08 -15.89
C GLY A 13 -17.31 -7.55 -16.90
N ALA A 14 -16.90 -8.45 -17.82
CA ALA A 14 -17.79 -8.98 -18.87
C ALA A 14 -18.99 -9.78 -18.32
N PHE A 15 -18.87 -10.33 -17.10
CA PHE A 15 -19.88 -11.23 -16.50
C PHE A 15 -20.19 -10.91 -15.02
N SER A 16 -19.53 -9.92 -14.42
CA SER A 16 -19.75 -9.56 -13.01
C SER A 16 -19.47 -8.09 -12.78
N GLU A 17 -20.22 -7.50 -11.84
CA GLU A 17 -19.87 -6.23 -11.22
C GLU A 17 -19.35 -6.49 -9.81
N HIS A 18 -18.32 -5.75 -9.43
CA HIS A 18 -17.78 -5.73 -8.08
C HIS A 18 -17.74 -4.30 -7.57
N GLY A 19 -18.25 -4.09 -6.36
CA GLY A 19 -18.12 -2.84 -5.64
C GLY A 19 -17.18 -3.01 -4.45
N TYR A 20 -16.40 -1.96 -4.22
CA TYR A 20 -15.36 -1.91 -3.20
C TYR A 20 -15.50 -0.68 -2.33
N CYS A 21 -15.26 -0.86 -1.04
CA CYS A 21 -15.10 0.24 -0.09
C CYS A 21 -13.82 0.01 0.68
N TYR A 22 -12.83 0.88 0.52
CA TYR A 22 -11.62 0.88 1.32
C TYR A 22 -11.72 1.93 2.41
N PHE A 23 -11.39 1.54 3.64
CA PHE A 23 -11.44 2.42 4.81
C PHE A 23 -10.21 2.19 5.69
N GLN A 24 -9.47 3.27 5.89
CA GLN A 24 -8.29 3.31 6.72
C GLN A 24 -8.33 4.55 7.62
N ALA A 25 -8.30 4.33 8.93
CA ALA A 25 -8.40 5.40 9.92
C ALA A 25 -7.81 5.03 11.27
N TYR A 26 -7.44 6.07 12.02
CA TYR A 26 -7.06 5.98 13.43
C TYR A 26 -8.10 6.69 14.29
N LEU A 27 -8.44 6.08 15.42
CA LEU A 27 -9.38 6.63 16.37
C LEU A 27 -8.65 7.06 17.65
N PHE A 28 -9.10 8.19 18.19
CA PHE A 28 -8.54 8.81 19.38
C PHE A 28 -9.67 9.24 20.32
N ALA A 29 -9.47 9.07 21.62
CA ALA A 29 -10.32 9.66 22.66
C ALA A 29 -9.72 11.01 23.08
N LYS A 30 -10.57 11.99 23.40
CA LYS A 30 -10.12 13.20 24.08
C LYS A 30 -10.07 12.92 25.58
N ASN A 31 -8.97 13.30 26.21
CA ASN A 31 -8.72 13.14 27.64
C ASN A 31 -9.15 14.39 28.42
N ASP A 32 -9.21 14.28 29.75
CA ASP A 32 -9.60 15.39 30.64
C ASP A 32 -8.59 16.56 30.60
N ASP A 33 -7.32 16.28 30.31
CA ASP A 33 -6.25 17.26 30.13
C ASP A 33 -6.33 18.04 28.79
N GLY A 34 -7.32 17.73 27.95
CA GLY A 34 -7.53 18.34 26.64
C GLY A 34 -6.69 17.73 25.51
N MET A 35 -5.77 16.81 25.81
CA MET A 35 -5.02 16.02 24.83
C MET A 35 -5.83 14.82 24.36
N TYR A 36 -5.24 14.02 23.48
CA TYR A 36 -5.89 12.88 22.87
C TYR A 36 -5.07 11.61 23.03
N SER A 37 -5.72 10.49 23.32
CA SER A 37 -5.05 9.17 23.38
C SER A 37 -5.57 8.24 22.30
N TYR A 38 -4.66 7.45 21.74
CA TYR A 38 -4.97 6.45 20.71
C TYR A 38 -5.92 5.38 21.27
N LEU A 39 -6.94 5.03 20.48
CA LEU A 39 -7.93 4.01 20.83
C LEU A 39 -7.77 2.74 19.98
N ASP A 40 -7.86 2.90 18.65
CA ASP A 40 -7.91 1.79 17.73
C ASP A 40 -7.60 2.26 16.31
N LYS A 41 -7.33 1.31 15.41
CA LYS A 41 -7.14 1.57 13.99
C LYS A 41 -7.94 0.59 13.16
N ILE A 42 -8.27 1.00 11.94
CA ILE A 42 -8.87 0.15 10.93
C ILE A 42 -8.10 0.31 9.64
N ASP A 43 -7.90 -0.81 8.96
CA ASP A 43 -7.30 -0.91 7.65
C ASP A 43 -8.00 -2.07 6.94
N SER A 44 -9.04 -1.75 6.18
CA SER A 44 -9.99 -2.78 5.73
C SER A 44 -10.62 -2.41 4.40
N VAL A 45 -11.02 -3.45 3.68
CA VAL A 45 -11.74 -3.33 2.42
C VAL A 45 -12.94 -4.27 2.40
N ILE A 46 -14.06 -3.77 1.92
CA ILE A 46 -15.18 -4.59 1.48
C ILE A 46 -14.98 -4.90 0.01
N ASP A 47 -15.13 -6.17 -0.34
CA ASP A 47 -15.34 -6.65 -1.71
C ASP A 47 -16.74 -7.27 -1.77
N HIS A 48 -17.55 -6.80 -2.70
CA HIS A 48 -18.88 -7.33 -2.91
C HIS A 48 -19.23 -7.43 -4.40
N SER A 49 -19.63 -8.64 -4.82
CA SER A 49 -20.25 -8.85 -6.13
C SER A 49 -21.78 -8.94 -6.02
N SER A 50 -22.47 -8.22 -6.89
CA SER A 50 -23.93 -8.14 -7.00
C SER A 50 -24.30 -7.66 -8.43
N MET A 51 -25.58 -7.76 -8.80
CA MET A 51 -26.11 -7.22 -10.06
C MET A 51 -26.30 -5.69 -10.03
N ASP A 52 -26.44 -5.10 -8.83
CA ASP A 52 -26.34 -3.65 -8.57
C ASP A 52 -25.37 -3.49 -7.38
N VAL A 53 -24.13 -3.14 -7.68
CA VAL A 53 -23.08 -3.05 -6.65
C VAL A 53 -23.04 -1.70 -5.96
N THR A 54 -23.57 -0.64 -6.57
CA THR A 54 -23.43 0.74 -6.06
C THR A 54 -24.07 0.89 -4.69
N LYS A 55 -25.39 0.65 -4.60
CA LYS A 55 -26.13 0.87 -3.35
C LYS A 55 -25.67 -0.07 -2.25
N ALA A 56 -25.39 -1.32 -2.62
CA ALA A 56 -24.92 -2.34 -1.67
C ALA A 56 -23.55 -1.98 -1.09
N THR A 57 -22.62 -1.48 -1.92
CA THR A 57 -21.28 -1.10 -1.49
C THR A 57 -21.31 0.14 -0.60
N MET A 58 -22.08 1.16 -0.98
CA MET A 58 -22.28 2.35 -0.13
C MET A 58 -22.85 1.99 1.23
N LYS A 59 -23.87 1.13 1.28
CA LYS A 59 -24.47 0.65 2.52
C LYS A 59 -23.44 -0.07 3.39
N LYS A 60 -22.74 -1.07 2.84
CA LYS A 60 -21.73 -1.83 3.59
C LYS A 60 -20.57 -0.97 4.06
N GLY A 61 -20.11 -0.02 3.23
CA GLY A 61 -19.07 0.93 3.63
C GLY A 61 -19.51 1.83 4.78
N SER A 62 -20.74 2.34 4.73
CA SER A 62 -21.34 3.10 5.83
C SER A 62 -21.46 2.26 7.11
N GLU A 63 -21.85 0.99 6.99
CA GLU A 63 -21.90 0.03 8.10
C GLU A 63 -20.49 -0.19 8.69
N MET A 64 -19.46 -0.41 7.86
CA MET A 64 -18.08 -0.58 8.32
C MET A 64 -17.58 0.64 9.14
N VAL A 65 -17.82 1.85 8.65
CA VAL A 65 -17.45 3.09 9.38
C VAL A 65 -18.21 3.18 10.70
N SER A 66 -19.53 2.94 10.67
CA SER A 66 -20.39 3.03 11.85
C SER A 66 -20.02 1.99 12.91
N ASP A 67 -19.75 0.76 12.49
CA ASP A 67 -19.37 -0.34 13.37
C ASP A 67 -17.99 -0.12 13.99
N PHE A 68 -17.04 0.43 13.22
CA PHE A 68 -15.74 0.81 13.76
C PHE A 68 -15.87 1.86 14.86
N ILE A 69 -16.72 2.89 14.68
CA ILE A 69 -16.96 3.91 15.71
C ILE A 69 -17.70 3.29 16.90
N ARG A 70 -18.78 2.53 16.65
CA ARG A 70 -19.62 1.93 17.70
C ARG A 70 -18.84 0.97 18.60
N LYS A 71 -17.98 0.13 18.01
CA LYS A 71 -17.11 -0.81 18.75
C LYS A 71 -16.17 -0.10 19.72
N ASN A 72 -15.86 1.17 19.48
CA ASN A 72 -14.87 1.92 20.23
C ASN A 72 -15.46 3.00 21.14
N ILE A 73 -16.76 3.29 21.08
CA ILE A 73 -17.38 4.42 21.78
C ILE A 73 -17.28 4.33 23.31
N SER A 74 -17.27 3.11 23.86
CA SER A 74 -17.16 2.84 25.29
C SER A 74 -15.76 2.47 25.74
N LYS A 75 -14.78 2.39 24.83
CA LYS A 75 -13.41 2.05 25.18
C LYS A 75 -12.75 3.25 25.87
N LYS A 76 -12.12 2.99 27.01
CA LYS A 76 -11.17 3.93 27.61
C LYS A 76 -9.83 3.78 26.92
N ALA A 77 -9.22 4.90 26.53
CA ALA A 77 -7.87 4.88 26.00
C ALA A 77 -6.87 4.54 27.11
N ALA A 78 -5.77 3.87 26.74
CA ALA A 78 -4.65 3.73 27.66
C ALA A 78 -3.94 5.08 27.80
N GLU A 79 -3.61 5.49 29.03
CA GLU A 79 -2.94 6.76 29.36
C GLU A 79 -1.44 6.76 29.02
N THR A 80 -1.03 6.04 27.98
CA THR A 80 0.39 5.84 27.64
C THR A 80 0.89 6.82 26.58
N ASN A 81 0.01 7.35 25.74
CA ASN A 81 0.38 8.32 24.70
C ASN A 81 -0.65 9.46 24.67
N HIS A 82 -0.15 10.70 24.78
CA HIS A 82 -0.94 11.92 24.71
C HIS A 82 -0.52 12.71 23.47
N TYR A 83 -1.49 12.98 22.59
CA TYR A 83 -1.31 13.67 21.33
C TYR A 83 -2.06 15.00 21.38
N THR A 84 -1.47 16.06 20.84
CA THR A 84 -2.19 17.29 20.52
C THR A 84 -3.03 17.10 19.26
N LEU A 85 -3.91 18.06 18.96
CA LEU A 85 -4.65 18.05 17.70
C LEU A 85 -3.71 18.17 16.48
N ASP A 86 -2.61 18.90 16.60
CA ASP A 86 -1.62 19.05 15.52
C ASP A 86 -0.79 17.78 15.33
N ASP A 87 -0.52 17.03 16.40
CA ASP A 87 0.05 15.67 16.31
C ASP A 87 -0.89 14.74 15.53
N ILE A 88 -2.20 14.80 15.81
CA ILE A 88 -3.20 14.00 15.09
C ILE A 88 -3.24 14.37 13.60
N LYS A 89 -3.14 15.66 13.25
CA LYS A 89 -3.08 16.09 11.83
C LYS A 89 -1.83 15.55 11.13
N ASN A 90 -0.74 15.41 11.86
CA ASN A 90 0.56 14.92 11.38
C ASN A 90 0.81 13.43 11.72
N PHE A 91 -0.24 12.68 12.05
CA PHE A 91 -0.08 11.36 12.68
C PHE A 91 0.63 10.35 11.78
N ASP A 92 0.44 10.42 10.47
CA ASP A 92 1.18 9.64 9.48
C ASP A 92 2.69 9.76 9.67
N ASN A 93 3.20 10.97 9.90
CA ASN A 93 4.64 11.19 10.11
C ASN A 93 5.09 10.61 11.45
N ILE A 94 4.30 10.77 12.50
CA ILE A 94 4.59 10.20 13.83
C ILE A 94 4.70 8.66 13.74
N GLU A 95 3.78 8.01 13.04
CA GLU A 95 3.81 6.56 12.85
C GLU A 95 4.99 6.12 11.99
N LYS A 96 5.29 6.83 10.89
CA LYS A 96 6.44 6.53 10.04
C LYS A 96 7.76 6.60 10.81
N GLN A 97 7.94 7.55 11.73
CA GLN A 97 9.18 7.64 12.52
C GLN A 97 9.43 6.40 13.39
N LYS A 98 8.40 5.59 13.68
CA LYS A 98 8.52 4.32 14.41
C LYS A 98 9.00 3.16 13.52
N LEU A 99 9.03 3.34 12.20
CA LEU A 99 9.38 2.30 11.23
C LEU A 99 10.81 2.46 10.74
N ALA A 100 11.59 1.37 10.80
CA ALA A 100 12.99 1.35 10.37
C ALA A 100 13.16 1.84 8.92
N LEU A 101 12.28 1.44 8.01
CA LEU A 101 12.28 1.84 6.61
C LEU A 101 12.21 3.37 6.41
N TYR A 102 11.53 4.09 7.30
CA TYR A 102 11.30 5.52 7.17
C TYR A 102 12.28 6.37 7.96
N ASN A 103 12.92 5.82 8.99
CA ASN A 103 13.87 6.55 9.85
C ASN A 103 15.35 6.21 9.62
N SER A 104 15.66 5.17 8.83
CA SER A 104 17.05 4.79 8.53
C SER A 104 17.67 5.76 7.51
N GLU A 105 18.94 6.14 7.74
CA GLU A 105 19.74 6.91 6.79
C GLU A 105 20.03 6.11 5.51
N THR A 106 20.33 4.82 5.66
CA THR A 106 20.60 3.88 4.58
C THR A 106 19.76 2.63 4.76
N LEU A 107 19.14 2.15 3.67
CA LEU A 107 18.39 0.89 3.69
C LEU A 107 19.34 -0.31 3.71
N LYS A 108 18.95 -1.39 4.37
CA LYS A 108 19.73 -2.63 4.38
C LYS A 108 19.51 -3.41 3.09
N ASP A 109 20.60 -3.76 2.42
CA ASP A 109 20.56 -4.58 1.22
C ASP A 109 19.98 -5.98 1.49
N GLY A 110 19.26 -6.52 0.51
CA GLY A 110 18.69 -7.87 0.60
C GLY A 110 17.36 -8.03 -0.14
N LEU A 111 16.86 -9.26 -0.11
CA LEU A 111 15.54 -9.63 -0.59
C LEU A 111 14.53 -9.62 0.56
N TYR A 112 13.37 -9.06 0.29
CA TYR A 112 12.27 -8.91 1.25
C TYR A 112 11.03 -9.59 0.70
N LYS A 113 10.58 -10.65 1.35
CA LYS A 113 9.43 -11.47 0.92
C LYS A 113 8.12 -10.73 1.06
N ASN A 114 8.03 -9.83 2.03
CA ASN A 114 6.78 -9.12 2.36
C ASN A 114 7.07 -7.70 2.87
N TYR A 115 6.01 -6.90 3.03
CA TYR A 115 6.15 -5.56 3.56
C TYR A 115 6.61 -5.52 5.02
N GLU A 116 6.31 -6.54 5.82
CA GLU A 116 6.72 -6.59 7.23
C GLU A 116 8.24 -6.62 7.39
N SER A 117 8.91 -7.53 6.68
CA SER A 117 10.37 -7.61 6.60
C SER A 117 10.96 -6.29 6.07
N PHE A 118 10.36 -5.72 5.02
CA PHE A 118 10.82 -4.48 4.40
C PHE A 118 10.69 -3.27 5.33
N LYS A 119 9.53 -3.05 5.96
CA LYS A 119 9.29 -1.90 6.85
C LYS A 119 10.17 -1.95 8.09
N ASN A 120 10.53 -3.15 8.55
CA ASN A 120 11.41 -3.38 9.69
C ASN A 120 12.90 -3.43 9.30
N GLN A 121 13.25 -3.33 8.02
CA GLN A 121 14.63 -3.44 7.50
C GLN A 121 15.31 -4.72 8.02
N GLN A 122 14.60 -5.84 7.85
CA GLN A 122 15.04 -7.20 8.18
C GLN A 122 14.98 -8.06 6.90
N PRO A 123 16.03 -8.09 6.08
CA PRO A 123 16.01 -8.87 4.83
C PRO A 123 15.87 -10.37 5.12
N ASP A 124 15.07 -11.06 4.31
CA ASP A 124 14.87 -12.52 4.41
C ASP A 124 16.09 -13.29 3.87
N LYS A 125 16.77 -12.71 2.88
CA LYS A 125 17.93 -13.27 2.19
C LYS A 125 18.86 -12.17 1.74
N GLU A 126 20.15 -12.47 1.66
CA GLU A 126 21.12 -11.60 1.00
C GLU A 126 20.91 -11.64 -0.52
N ILE A 127 21.06 -10.48 -1.16
CA ILE A 127 21.08 -10.38 -2.62
C ILE A 127 22.53 -10.40 -3.10
N VAL A 128 22.79 -11.14 -4.19
CA VAL A 128 24.15 -11.26 -4.73
C VAL A 128 24.30 -10.48 -6.03
N ASN A 129 23.41 -10.68 -7.01
CA ASN A 129 23.63 -10.16 -8.37
C ASN A 129 22.32 -9.83 -9.12
N PRO A 130 21.63 -8.71 -8.84
CA PRO A 130 20.46 -8.32 -9.61
C PRO A 130 20.83 -8.05 -11.09
N LYS A 131 19.98 -8.49 -12.02
CA LYS A 131 20.11 -8.16 -13.45
C LYS A 131 19.08 -7.11 -13.83
N PHE A 132 19.58 -6.02 -14.38
CA PHE A 132 18.78 -4.89 -14.85
C PHE A 132 18.33 -5.09 -16.30
N TYR A 133 17.19 -4.51 -16.65
CA TYR A 133 16.68 -4.51 -18.02
C TYR A 133 17.39 -3.45 -18.85
N GLY A 134 18.40 -3.84 -19.63
CA GLY A 134 19.17 -2.91 -20.46
C GLY A 134 19.76 -1.76 -19.64
N LYS A 135 19.53 -0.52 -20.07
CA LYS A 135 19.92 0.71 -19.34
C LYS A 135 18.83 1.24 -18.39
N SER A 136 17.74 0.51 -18.18
CA SER A 136 16.65 0.96 -17.32
C SER A 136 16.95 0.74 -15.83
N SER A 137 16.23 1.46 -14.98
CA SER A 137 16.24 1.31 -13.52
C SER A 137 15.35 0.15 -13.03
N LYS A 138 15.08 -0.85 -13.87
CA LYS A 138 14.21 -1.99 -13.55
C LYS A 138 15.01 -3.28 -13.43
N ILE A 139 14.77 -4.05 -12.37
CA ILE A 139 15.41 -5.35 -12.16
C ILE A 139 14.49 -6.44 -12.73
N ILE A 140 15.04 -7.26 -13.63
CA ILE A 140 14.33 -8.35 -14.30
C ILE A 140 14.67 -9.73 -13.77
N LYS A 141 15.81 -9.88 -13.09
CA LYS A 141 16.19 -11.12 -12.40
C LYS A 141 16.91 -10.82 -11.10
N ILE A 142 16.68 -11.66 -10.11
CA ILE A 142 17.29 -11.60 -8.79
C ILE A 142 17.87 -12.97 -8.47
N TYR A 143 18.97 -12.97 -7.73
CA TYR A 143 19.71 -14.18 -7.40
C TYR A 143 20.03 -14.17 -5.91
N GLU A 144 19.84 -15.32 -5.27
CA GLU A 144 20.24 -15.58 -3.89
C GLU A 144 21.38 -16.60 -3.87
N MET A 145 22.15 -16.61 -2.78
CA MET A 145 23.13 -17.65 -2.52
C MET A 145 22.47 -18.84 -1.83
N THR A 146 22.53 -20.01 -2.46
CA THR A 146 22.10 -21.29 -1.85
C THR A 146 23.20 -22.30 -2.03
N ASP A 147 23.72 -22.84 -0.93
CA ASP A 147 24.78 -23.86 -0.92
C ASP A 147 26.01 -23.47 -1.75
N GLY A 148 26.41 -22.19 -1.68
CA GLY A 148 27.56 -21.65 -2.42
C GLY A 148 27.34 -21.47 -3.92
N LYS A 149 26.11 -21.64 -4.42
CA LYS A 149 25.73 -21.38 -5.82
C LYS A 149 24.68 -20.28 -5.92
N GLU A 150 24.78 -19.47 -6.97
CA GLU A 150 23.73 -18.52 -7.31
C GLU A 150 22.51 -19.24 -7.85
N LYS A 151 21.34 -18.92 -7.29
CA LYS A 151 20.06 -19.43 -7.74
C LYS A 151 19.13 -18.28 -8.07
N GLU A 152 18.55 -18.30 -9.27
CA GLU A 152 17.53 -17.33 -9.68
C GLU A 152 16.30 -17.49 -8.79
N VAL A 153 15.83 -16.39 -8.20
CA VAL A 153 14.66 -16.36 -7.33
C VAL A 153 13.44 -15.91 -8.12
N LYS A 154 12.28 -16.49 -7.82
CA LYS A 154 11.00 -16.07 -8.39
C LYS A 154 10.65 -14.66 -7.90
N LYS A 155 10.46 -13.74 -8.84
CA LYS A 155 10.20 -12.32 -8.54
C LYS A 155 8.91 -12.12 -7.75
N ASN A 156 7.85 -12.84 -8.12
CA ASN A 156 6.52 -12.72 -7.53
C ASN A 156 6.40 -13.28 -6.10
N ASP A 157 7.41 -13.99 -5.62
CA ASP A 157 7.48 -14.46 -4.23
C ASP A 157 8.13 -13.40 -3.30
N ASN A 158 8.53 -12.25 -3.85
CA ASN A 158 9.22 -11.18 -3.13
C ASN A 158 8.51 -9.84 -3.32
N TYR A 159 8.42 -9.09 -2.23
CA TYR A 159 7.83 -7.75 -2.21
C TYR A 159 8.83 -6.70 -2.70
N ALA A 160 10.07 -6.77 -2.22
CA ALA A 160 11.09 -5.78 -2.53
C ALA A 160 12.49 -6.39 -2.61
N VAL A 161 13.36 -5.65 -3.26
CA VAL A 161 14.80 -5.83 -3.31
C VAL A 161 15.41 -4.51 -2.87
N VAL A 162 16.33 -4.52 -1.91
CA VAL A 162 17.21 -3.37 -1.67
C VAL A 162 18.58 -3.73 -2.18
N TYR A 163 19.13 -2.89 -3.05
CA TYR A 163 20.46 -3.07 -3.62
C TYR A 163 21.19 -1.72 -3.62
N GLN A 164 22.36 -1.69 -2.98
CA GLN A 164 23.15 -0.47 -2.78
C GLN A 164 22.34 0.63 -2.08
N GLY A 165 21.53 0.26 -1.09
CA GLY A 165 20.65 1.16 -0.35
C GLY A 165 19.43 1.67 -1.13
N ILE A 166 19.27 1.27 -2.40
CA ILE A 166 18.15 1.69 -3.25
C ILE A 166 17.06 0.60 -3.23
N PRO A 167 15.82 0.94 -2.86
CA PRO A 167 14.71 -0.01 -2.90
C PRO A 167 14.14 -0.16 -4.31
N TYR A 168 13.83 -1.39 -4.69
CA TYR A 168 13.13 -1.77 -5.91
C TYR A 168 11.94 -2.64 -5.52
N LEU A 169 10.72 -2.18 -5.79
CA LEU A 169 9.50 -2.88 -5.40
C LEU A 169 8.92 -3.68 -6.56
N TYR A 170 8.42 -4.87 -6.27
CA TYR A 170 7.83 -5.75 -7.27
C TYR A 170 6.51 -5.15 -7.79
N VAL A 171 6.39 -5.00 -9.10
CA VAL A 171 5.17 -4.54 -9.77
C VAL A 171 4.55 -5.71 -10.53
N PRO A 172 3.47 -6.35 -10.00
CA PRO A 172 2.94 -7.59 -10.56
C PRO A 172 2.50 -7.49 -12.02
N VAL A 173 1.92 -6.35 -12.42
CA VAL A 173 1.45 -6.10 -13.80
C VAL A 173 2.60 -6.12 -14.80
N GLU A 174 3.80 -5.72 -14.37
CA GLU A 174 4.99 -5.67 -15.21
C GLU A 174 5.93 -6.88 -15.01
N ASN A 175 5.69 -7.67 -13.96
CA ASN A 175 6.53 -8.82 -13.55
C ASN A 175 8.02 -8.45 -13.44
N LEU A 176 8.32 -7.33 -12.79
CA LEU A 176 9.67 -6.80 -12.57
C LEU A 176 9.71 -5.98 -11.28
N PHE A 177 10.92 -5.68 -10.78
CA PHE A 177 11.08 -4.71 -9.71
C PHE A 177 11.41 -3.33 -10.28
N THR A 178 10.75 -2.31 -9.74
CA THR A 178 10.88 -0.93 -10.18
C THR A 178 11.57 -0.12 -9.10
N LYS A 179 12.58 0.66 -9.49
CA LYS A 179 13.26 1.61 -8.60
C LYS A 179 12.23 2.49 -7.89
N THR A 180 12.38 2.60 -6.58
CA THR A 180 11.51 3.38 -5.71
C THR A 180 12.33 4.48 -5.07
N GLU A 181 11.76 5.67 -5.02
CA GLU A 181 12.41 6.89 -4.55
C GLU A 181 11.72 7.42 -3.32
N LYS A 182 12.50 7.81 -2.30
CA LYS A 182 11.97 8.47 -1.11
C LYS A 182 11.89 9.96 -1.38
N ARG A 183 10.70 10.55 -1.24
CA ARG A 183 10.44 11.99 -1.39
C ARG A 183 9.44 12.42 -0.32
N ASP A 184 9.67 13.55 0.32
CA ASP A 184 8.76 14.12 1.34
C ASP A 184 8.36 13.12 2.45
N GLY A 185 9.27 12.20 2.81
CA GLY A 185 9.04 11.18 3.83
C GLY A 185 8.17 9.99 3.38
N ASP A 186 7.86 9.87 2.09
CA ASP A 186 7.11 8.78 1.47
C ASP A 186 7.92 8.11 0.36
N PHE A 187 7.55 6.87 0.00
CA PHE A 187 8.18 6.13 -1.09
C PHE A 187 7.28 6.12 -2.32
N TYR A 188 7.87 6.42 -3.49
CA TYR A 188 7.18 6.53 -4.76
C TYR A 188 7.87 5.71 -5.85
N LEU A 189 7.08 5.14 -6.76
CA LEU A 189 7.58 4.49 -7.97
C LEU A 189 6.66 4.75 -9.17
N ILE A 190 7.20 4.61 -10.39
CA ILE A 190 6.41 4.63 -11.62
C ILE A 190 6.12 3.19 -12.05
N GLY A 191 4.89 2.74 -11.84
CA GLY A 191 4.46 1.37 -12.13
C GLY A 191 3.21 1.31 -12.97
N LYS A 192 3.01 0.22 -13.72
CA LYS A 192 1.75 -0.01 -14.42
C LYS A 192 0.69 -0.61 -13.51
N ILE A 193 -0.53 -0.08 -13.63
CA ILE A 193 -1.73 -0.61 -13.00
C ILE A 193 -2.74 -1.02 -14.09
N LYS A 194 -3.57 -2.03 -13.84
CA LYS A 194 -4.65 -2.38 -14.76
C LYS A 194 -5.81 -1.39 -14.61
N GLY A 195 -6.36 -0.91 -15.72
CA GLY A 195 -7.50 0.02 -15.69
C GLY A 195 -8.70 -0.52 -16.44
N THR A 196 -9.92 -0.12 -16.06
CA THR A 196 -11.13 -0.34 -16.87
C THR A 196 -11.18 0.70 -18.01
N ALA A 197 -11.92 0.41 -19.09
CA ALA A 197 -11.99 1.29 -20.26
C ALA A 197 -12.61 2.65 -19.90
N LYS A 198 -12.16 3.71 -20.60
CA LYS A 198 -12.57 5.11 -20.36
C LYS A 198 -14.07 5.29 -20.60
N THR A 199 -14.84 5.59 -19.55
CA THR A 199 -16.17 6.18 -19.67
C THR A 199 -16.15 7.53 -18.94
N GLY A 200 -15.93 8.62 -19.68
CA GLY A 200 -15.79 9.98 -19.12
C GLY A 200 -14.41 10.31 -18.55
N ASN A 201 -14.18 11.59 -18.22
CA ASN A 201 -12.91 12.19 -17.78
C ASN A 201 -12.30 11.62 -16.48
N VAL A 202 -12.82 10.52 -15.95
CA VAL A 202 -12.33 9.89 -14.73
C VAL A 202 -11.76 8.52 -15.10
N MET A 203 -10.43 8.44 -15.13
CA MET A 203 -9.75 7.14 -15.08
C MET A 203 -10.02 6.55 -13.70
N THR A 204 -11.00 5.64 -13.61
CA THR A 204 -11.17 4.79 -12.43
C THR A 204 -10.01 3.80 -12.42
N ALA A 205 -8.88 4.25 -11.86
CA ALA A 205 -7.71 3.44 -11.60
C ALA A 205 -8.01 2.44 -10.47
N THR A 206 -8.82 1.42 -10.75
CA THR A 206 -9.12 0.35 -9.80
C THR A 206 -7.99 -0.64 -9.75
N VAL A 207 -7.00 -0.31 -8.94
CA VAL A 207 -6.01 -1.27 -8.46
C VAL A 207 -5.89 -1.14 -6.95
N PHE A 208 -6.44 -2.13 -6.27
CA PHE A 208 -6.25 -2.36 -4.85
C PHE A 208 -5.00 -3.21 -4.67
N PHE A 209 -3.82 -2.61 -4.56
CA PHE A 209 -2.64 -3.33 -4.10
C PHE A 209 -2.49 -3.09 -2.60
N GLY A 210 -2.53 -4.13 -1.76
CA GLY A 210 -1.89 -4.10 -0.43
C GLY A 210 -2.72 -4.31 0.84
N ILE A 211 -3.91 -4.91 0.77
CA ILE A 211 -4.48 -5.68 1.91
C ILE A 211 -5.27 -6.87 1.40
N VAL A 212 -6.00 -6.67 0.31
CA VAL A 212 -6.62 -7.75 -0.45
C VAL A 212 -5.73 -8.02 -1.65
N GLY A 213 -5.35 -9.29 -1.81
CA GLY A 213 -4.56 -9.75 -2.95
C GLY A 213 -5.11 -9.13 -4.23
N GLY A 214 -4.21 -8.50 -4.98
CA GLY A 214 -4.54 -7.56 -6.05
C GLY A 214 -5.78 -7.92 -6.82
N LEU A 215 -6.81 -7.08 -6.70
CA LEU A 215 -7.98 -7.16 -7.57
C LEU A 215 -7.56 -6.63 -8.92
N ILE A 216 -7.16 -7.60 -9.73
CA ILE A 216 -6.83 -7.42 -11.12
C ILE A 216 -8.17 -7.41 -11.85
N ALA A 217 -8.72 -6.23 -12.13
CA ALA A 217 -9.75 -6.12 -13.15
C ALA A 217 -9.24 -6.87 -14.40
N ALA A 218 -10.08 -7.72 -14.99
CA ALA A 218 -9.78 -8.47 -16.20
C ALA A 218 -9.75 -7.54 -17.42
N SER A 219 -8.89 -6.54 -17.38
CA SER A 219 -8.62 -5.62 -18.47
C SER A 219 -7.26 -5.94 -19.08
N PRO A 220 -7.17 -6.01 -20.41
CA PRO A 220 -5.90 -6.12 -21.11
C PRO A 220 -5.11 -4.80 -21.07
N ALA A 221 -5.77 -3.67 -20.75
CA ALA A 221 -5.13 -2.36 -20.70
C ALA A 221 -4.45 -2.13 -19.35
N SER A 222 -3.20 -1.66 -19.41
CA SER A 222 -2.47 -1.16 -18.25
C SER A 222 -1.91 0.22 -18.52
N TYR A 223 -1.92 1.07 -17.51
CA TYR A 223 -1.57 2.48 -17.59
C TYR A 223 -0.49 2.79 -16.57
N PRO A 224 0.53 3.60 -16.92
CA PRO A 224 1.59 3.97 -15.99
C PRO A 224 1.09 5.05 -15.02
N PHE A 225 1.35 4.84 -13.73
CA PHE A 225 0.98 5.76 -12.66
C PHE A 225 2.20 6.05 -11.78
N GLU A 226 2.22 7.25 -11.18
CA GLU A 226 2.98 7.48 -9.96
C GLU A 226 2.24 6.80 -8.81
N LEU A 227 2.90 5.84 -8.16
CA LEU A 227 2.39 5.05 -7.07
C LEU A 227 3.11 5.43 -5.79
N LYS A 228 2.36 5.72 -4.73
CA LYS A 228 2.88 5.89 -3.36
C LYS A 228 2.77 4.57 -2.61
N VAL A 229 3.80 4.20 -1.85
CA VAL A 229 3.74 3.06 -0.92
C VAL A 229 3.01 3.49 0.35
N ASP A 230 1.96 2.78 0.73
CA ASP A 230 1.30 2.99 2.02
C ASP A 230 2.19 2.47 3.15
N TYR A 231 2.53 3.36 4.09
CA TYR A 231 3.39 2.98 5.21
C TYR A 231 2.75 1.93 6.12
N LEU A 232 1.42 1.79 6.12
CA LEU A 232 0.73 0.88 7.04
C LEU A 232 0.85 -0.58 6.61
N ASN A 233 0.68 -0.85 5.32
CA ASN A 233 0.49 -2.20 4.78
C ASN A 233 1.33 -2.49 3.52
N GLY A 234 2.04 -1.51 2.97
CA GLY A 234 2.88 -1.67 1.78
C GLY A 234 2.12 -1.62 0.46
N ALA A 235 0.84 -1.23 0.50
CA ALA A 235 -0.02 -1.00 -0.65
C ALA A 235 0.55 0.01 -1.63
N PHE A 236 0.13 -0.10 -2.89
CA PHE A 236 0.35 0.98 -3.87
C PHE A 236 -0.91 1.82 -3.97
N ILE A 237 -0.78 3.10 -3.61
CA ILE A 237 -1.81 4.12 -3.75
C ILE A 237 -1.52 4.89 -5.04
N PRO A 238 -2.37 4.79 -6.08
CA PRO A 238 -2.20 5.58 -7.29
C PRO A 238 -2.41 7.07 -7.00
N ILE A 239 -1.44 7.90 -7.38
CA ILE A 239 -1.48 9.35 -7.15
C ILE A 239 -1.91 10.09 -8.42
N LYS A 240 -1.29 9.76 -9.55
CA LYS A 240 -1.61 10.34 -10.86
C LYS A 240 -1.15 9.45 -12.00
N GLU A 241 -1.88 9.47 -13.10
CA GLU A 241 -1.42 8.88 -14.37
C GLU A 241 -0.22 9.69 -14.88
N VAL A 242 0.76 9.02 -15.46
CA VAL A 242 1.89 9.67 -16.12
C VAL A 242 1.84 9.37 -17.61
N GLU A 243 2.42 10.25 -18.44
CA GLU A 243 2.51 9.97 -19.86
C GLU A 243 3.39 8.74 -20.12
N LYS A 244 3.09 8.01 -21.20
CA LYS A 244 3.95 6.90 -21.63
C LYS A 244 5.32 7.46 -22.01
N GLN A 245 6.34 7.10 -21.23
CA GLN A 245 7.74 7.24 -21.61
C GLN A 245 8.11 6.20 -22.67
#